data_AF-A0A377PRK3-F1
#
_entry.id   AF-A0A377PRK3-F1
#
_cell.length_a   1.000
_cell.length_b   1.000
_cell.length_c   1.000
_cell.angle_alpha   90.00
_cell.angle_beta   90.00
_cell.angle_gamma   90.00
#
_symmetry.space_group_name_H-M   'P 1'
#
loop_
_entity.id
_entity.type
_entity.pdbx_description
1 polymer ?
#
loop_
_entity_poly.entity_id
_entity_poly.type
_entity_poly.pdbx_seq_one_letter_code
_entity_poly.pdbx_strand_id
1 'polypeptide(L)'
;MQLIESYQPEYVARFVALQETCNCPKCKAEQGEYPRVTQRFQNQERESLMLGCESAVRETLLNPEAFVLHPVQTQAMAKEALSPWLEQVNQQCINLTIQRAMNLECSLYAIGVLLSKAQTLSEQGDESCEQIASMGEQLMLLADQNVLQQQLGMLPPIVESRLEALQGMGALRLNLNLPLPQKMPMMLKLSELSIMQPARLAERLQELEAAWQTQTLFTEQPHILRNALLYSLYHHVFPGIDAKNYGESFLALVRHFFRLKMLCAMWLTDNEQLTEENVVTLFSAYFAWQTTETAQFNADHTADYSLLTGLALI
;
A
#
# COMPACT_ATOMS: atom_id res chain seq x y z
N MET A 1 -21.84 29.58 -3.57
CA MET A 1 -21.03 28.38 -3.87
C MET A 1 -20.18 28.11 -2.65
N GLN A 2 -20.18 26.87 -2.16
CA GLN A 2 -19.43 26.48 -0.97
C GLN A 2 -17.94 26.34 -1.31
N LEU A 3 -17.09 26.94 -0.49
CA LEU A 3 -15.64 26.71 -0.53
C LEU A 3 -15.31 25.47 0.29
N ILE A 4 -14.42 24.64 -0.23
CA ILE A 4 -13.95 23.40 0.39
C ILE A 4 -12.42 23.34 0.37
N GLU A 5 -11.86 22.49 1.21
CA GLU A 5 -10.42 22.25 1.24
C GLU A 5 -10.01 21.29 0.12
N SER A 6 -9.00 21.68 -0.65
CA SER A 6 -8.23 20.81 -1.53
C SER A 6 -6.89 20.52 -0.88
N TYR A 7 -6.58 19.25 -0.69
CA TYR A 7 -5.33 18.80 -0.10
C TYR A 7 -4.35 18.42 -1.22
N GLN A 8 -3.26 19.15 -1.33
CA GLN A 8 -2.15 18.81 -2.22
C GLN A 8 -0.95 18.31 -1.39
N PRO A 9 -0.57 17.02 -1.49
CA PRO A 9 0.65 16.51 -0.90
C PRO A 9 1.91 17.11 -1.56
N GLU A 10 2.99 17.24 -0.80
CA GLU A 10 4.31 17.71 -1.27
C GLU A 10 4.81 16.92 -2.48
N TYR A 11 4.58 15.60 -2.54
CA TYR A 11 4.99 14.81 -3.72
C TYR A 11 4.29 15.25 -5.02
N VAL A 12 3.04 15.75 -4.93
CA VAL A 12 2.32 16.28 -6.09
C VAL A 12 2.92 17.62 -6.50
N ALA A 13 3.15 18.52 -5.54
CA ALA A 13 3.75 19.83 -5.79
C ALA A 13 5.12 19.70 -6.47
N ARG A 14 5.98 18.80 -5.95
CA ARG A 14 7.30 18.51 -6.51
C ARG A 14 7.22 17.91 -7.90
N PHE A 15 6.30 16.97 -8.13
CA PHE A 15 6.09 16.39 -9.44
C PHE A 15 5.67 17.45 -10.48
N VAL A 16 4.77 18.36 -10.12
CA VAL A 16 4.33 19.46 -10.99
C VAL A 16 5.47 20.44 -11.30
N ALA A 17 6.41 20.61 -10.37
CA ALA A 17 7.58 21.45 -10.58
C ALA A 17 8.68 20.82 -11.48
N LEU A 18 8.55 19.53 -11.85
CA LEU A 18 9.48 18.88 -12.76
C LEU A 18 9.40 19.50 -14.15
N GLN A 19 10.56 19.83 -14.73
CA GLN A 19 10.65 20.40 -16.08
C GLN A 19 10.61 19.34 -17.17
N GLU A 20 11.00 18.10 -16.86
CA GLU A 20 11.07 16.99 -17.80
C GLU A 20 9.91 16.01 -17.62
N THR A 21 9.32 15.59 -18.74
CA THR A 21 8.29 14.55 -18.76
C THR A 21 8.92 13.18 -18.55
N CYS A 22 8.32 12.36 -17.69
CA CYS A 22 8.75 10.99 -17.45
C CYS A 22 8.67 10.13 -18.74
N ASN A 23 9.71 9.36 -19.02
CA ASN A 23 9.82 8.51 -20.21
C ASN A 23 9.66 7.00 -19.89
N CYS A 24 9.09 6.66 -18.74
CA CYS A 24 8.86 5.26 -18.35
C CYS A 24 7.84 4.58 -19.28
N PRO A 25 7.78 3.24 -19.30
CA PRO A 25 6.90 2.50 -20.21
C PRO A 25 5.42 2.89 -20.10
N LYS A 26 4.92 3.19 -18.89
CA LYS A 26 3.52 3.58 -18.67
C LYS A 26 3.26 5.00 -19.21
N CYS A 27 4.11 5.98 -18.91
CA CYS A 27 3.99 7.35 -19.44
C CYS A 27 4.03 7.42 -20.96
N LYS A 28 4.76 6.52 -21.63
CA LYS A 28 4.79 6.44 -23.10
C LYS A 28 3.49 5.93 -23.72
N ALA A 29 2.72 5.15 -22.98
CA ALA A 29 1.47 4.55 -23.45
C ALA A 29 0.23 5.39 -23.09
N GLU A 30 0.33 6.24 -22.07
CA GLU A 30 -0.74 7.11 -21.60
C GLU A 30 -0.74 8.47 -22.33
N GLN A 31 -1.88 9.17 -22.29
CA GLN A 31 -2.04 10.50 -22.87
C GLN A 31 -2.69 11.45 -21.84
N GLY A 32 -2.61 12.76 -22.10
CA GLY A 32 -3.30 13.77 -21.30
C GLY A 32 -2.60 14.08 -19.98
N GLU A 33 -3.37 14.17 -18.89
CA GLU A 33 -2.89 14.66 -17.59
C GLU A 33 -2.21 13.60 -16.71
N TYR A 34 -2.03 12.38 -17.24
CA TYR A 34 -1.33 11.30 -16.54
C TYR A 34 0.07 11.78 -16.09
N PRO A 35 0.50 11.48 -14.84
CA PRO A 35 -0.12 10.61 -13.84
C PRO A 35 -1.05 11.31 -12.84
N ARG A 36 -1.45 12.57 -13.04
CA ARG A 36 -2.22 13.33 -12.03
C ARG A 36 -3.63 12.77 -11.82
N VAL A 37 -4.06 12.75 -10.56
CA VAL A 37 -5.39 12.33 -10.13
C VAL A 37 -5.94 13.33 -9.13
N THR A 38 -7.20 13.70 -9.29
CA THR A 38 -7.94 14.49 -8.30
C THR A 38 -9.20 13.74 -7.91
N GLN A 39 -9.28 13.31 -6.66
CA GLN A 39 -10.50 12.79 -6.08
C GLN A 39 -11.33 13.96 -5.56
N ARG A 40 -12.59 14.04 -5.99
CA ARG A 40 -13.48 15.16 -5.67
C ARG A 40 -14.67 14.68 -4.86
N PHE A 41 -14.86 15.30 -3.71
CA PHE A 41 -16.03 15.15 -2.84
C PHE A 41 -16.70 16.51 -2.65
N GLN A 42 -17.96 16.50 -2.23
CA GLN A 42 -18.71 17.72 -1.97
C GLN A 42 -18.08 18.55 -0.85
N ASN A 43 -17.35 17.91 0.07
CA ASN A 43 -16.73 18.52 1.26
C ASN A 43 -15.20 18.71 1.15
N GLN A 44 -14.52 18.01 0.24
CA GLN A 44 -13.06 18.11 0.07
C GLN A 44 -12.58 17.63 -1.31
N GLU A 45 -11.39 18.05 -1.73
CA GLU A 45 -10.64 17.47 -2.86
C GLU A 45 -9.30 16.90 -2.38
N ARG A 46 -8.84 15.82 -3.01
CA ARG A 46 -7.53 15.21 -2.74
C ARG A 46 -6.76 15.06 -4.05
N GLU A 47 -5.58 15.64 -4.11
CA GLU A 47 -4.67 15.48 -5.25
C GLU A 47 -3.69 14.34 -5.01
N SER A 48 -3.40 13.57 -6.05
CA SER A 48 -2.47 12.46 -6.01
C SER A 48 -1.87 12.18 -7.39
N LEU A 49 -0.99 11.17 -7.47
CA LEU A 49 -0.36 10.70 -8.69
C LEU A 49 -0.52 9.20 -8.81
N MET A 50 -0.80 8.70 -10.02
CA MET A 50 -0.74 7.28 -10.32
C MET A 50 0.71 6.79 -10.25
N LEU A 51 0.99 5.90 -9.30
CA LEU A 51 2.33 5.33 -9.12
C LEU A 51 2.79 4.36 -10.23
N GLY A 52 2.07 4.25 -11.34
CA GLY A 52 2.61 3.62 -12.55
C GLY A 52 3.73 4.44 -13.23
N CYS A 53 3.88 5.72 -12.86
CA CYS A 53 4.91 6.62 -13.36
C CYS A 53 6.15 6.59 -12.44
N GLU A 54 7.34 6.37 -13.01
CA GLU A 54 8.59 6.31 -12.22
C GLU A 54 8.92 7.64 -11.53
N SER A 55 8.67 8.77 -12.19
CA SER A 55 8.86 10.09 -11.57
C SER A 55 7.86 10.33 -10.43
N ALA A 56 6.61 9.86 -10.55
CA ALA A 56 5.64 9.93 -9.46
C ALA A 56 6.06 9.05 -8.28
N VAL A 57 6.53 7.81 -8.54
CA VAL A 57 7.06 6.91 -7.49
C VAL A 57 8.26 7.53 -6.79
N ARG A 58 9.16 8.16 -7.54
CA ARG A 58 10.33 8.84 -6.98
C ARG A 58 9.94 9.94 -5.99
N GLU A 59 9.10 10.88 -6.42
CA GLU A 59 8.67 11.99 -5.56
C GLU A 59 7.82 11.51 -4.37
N THR A 60 7.06 10.44 -4.54
CA THR A 60 6.20 9.89 -3.47
C THR A 60 7.00 9.11 -2.44
N LEU A 61 7.90 8.22 -2.88
CA LEU A 61 8.54 7.25 -1.98
C LEU A 61 9.86 7.75 -1.40
N LEU A 62 10.68 8.43 -2.20
CA LEU A 62 12.04 8.77 -1.78
C LEU A 62 12.12 10.06 -0.98
N ASN A 63 11.08 10.91 -1.01
CA ASN A 63 11.01 12.12 -0.22
C ASN A 63 10.41 11.86 1.17
N PRO A 64 11.14 12.04 2.28
CA PRO A 64 10.60 11.87 3.63
C PRO A 64 9.41 12.79 3.96
N GLU A 65 9.29 13.92 3.25
CA GLU A 65 8.24 14.93 3.43
C GLU A 65 7.09 14.79 2.42
N ALA A 66 7.05 13.71 1.62
CA ALA A 66 6.06 13.51 0.54
C ALA A 66 4.60 13.77 0.96
N PHE A 67 4.23 13.42 2.20
CA PHE A 67 2.87 13.53 2.73
C PHE A 67 2.60 14.80 3.56
N VAL A 68 3.49 15.79 3.53
CA VAL A 68 3.15 17.14 4.03
C VAL A 68 2.04 17.68 3.12
N LEU A 69 0.90 18.03 3.72
CA LEU A 69 -0.28 18.52 2.98
C LEU A 69 -0.28 20.05 2.92
N HIS A 70 -0.54 20.57 1.73
CA HIS A 70 -0.76 21.99 1.45
C HIS A 70 -2.24 22.23 1.18
N PRO A 71 -3.03 22.67 2.19
CA PRO A 71 -4.44 22.92 2.01
C PRO A 71 -4.67 24.22 1.24
N VAL A 72 -5.51 24.16 0.20
CA VAL A 72 -5.95 25.32 -0.59
C VAL A 72 -7.47 25.34 -0.64
N GLN A 73 -8.08 26.53 -0.59
CA GLN A 73 -9.52 26.68 -0.74
C GLN A 73 -9.92 26.59 -2.22
N THR A 74 -10.82 25.68 -2.56
CA THR A 74 -11.37 25.49 -3.91
C THR A 74 -12.90 25.50 -3.88
N GLN A 75 -13.54 25.55 -5.05
CA GLN A 75 -15.00 25.48 -5.16
C GLN A 75 -15.45 24.01 -5.18
N ALA A 76 -16.49 23.68 -4.42
CA ALA A 76 -17.07 22.34 -4.47
C ALA A 76 -17.66 22.03 -5.86
N MET A 77 -17.13 21.00 -6.51
CA MET A 77 -17.57 20.56 -7.84
C MET A 77 -18.31 19.22 -7.83
N ALA A 78 -18.08 18.37 -6.82
CA ALA A 78 -18.73 17.07 -6.69
C ALA A 78 -20.06 17.16 -5.91
N LYS A 79 -20.94 16.18 -6.16
CA LYS A 79 -22.28 16.12 -5.54
C LYS A 79 -22.31 15.31 -4.25
N GLU A 80 -21.46 14.28 -4.15
CA GLU A 80 -21.44 13.35 -3.03
C GLU A 80 -20.35 13.75 -2.04
N ALA A 81 -20.69 13.82 -0.76
CA ALA A 81 -19.74 14.09 0.31
C ALA A 81 -19.01 12.81 0.72
N LEU A 82 -17.75 12.94 1.14
CA LEU A 82 -17.09 11.87 1.86
C LEU A 82 -17.79 11.70 3.22
N SER A 83 -18.19 10.47 3.55
CA SER A 83 -18.83 10.16 4.83
C SER A 83 -17.88 10.51 5.98
N PRO A 84 -18.36 11.20 7.05
CA PRO A 84 -17.55 11.47 8.24
C PRO A 84 -16.99 10.19 8.89
N TRP A 85 -17.76 9.10 8.85
CA TRP A 85 -17.31 7.80 9.34
C TRP A 85 -16.09 7.30 8.58
N LEU A 86 -16.18 7.28 7.25
CA LEU A 86 -15.08 6.79 6.41
C LEU A 86 -13.86 7.71 6.50
N GLU A 87 -14.09 9.03 6.53
CA GLU A 87 -13.03 10.02 6.74
C GLU A 87 -12.29 9.76 8.06
N GLN A 88 -13.03 9.49 9.15
CA GLN A 88 -12.46 9.18 10.44
C GLN A 88 -11.67 7.86 10.44
N VAL A 89 -12.21 6.79 9.85
CA VAL A 89 -11.50 5.50 9.73
C VAL A 89 -10.20 5.70 8.92
N ASN A 90 -10.27 6.38 7.78
CA ASN A 90 -9.12 6.67 6.94
C ASN A 90 -8.05 7.49 7.70
N GLN A 91 -8.48 8.52 8.41
CA GLN A 91 -7.59 9.37 9.19
C GLN A 91 -6.87 8.59 10.29
N GLN A 92 -7.56 7.66 10.98
CA GLN A 92 -6.91 6.83 11.99
C GLN A 92 -5.92 5.84 11.38
N CYS A 93 -6.19 5.25 10.21
CA CYS A 93 -5.19 4.45 9.49
C CYS A 93 -3.94 5.27 9.14
N ILE A 94 -4.12 6.52 8.69
CA ILE A 94 -3.03 7.44 8.38
C ILE A 94 -2.23 7.77 9.65
N ASN A 95 -2.90 8.11 10.75
CA ASN A 95 -2.26 8.44 12.03
C ASN A 95 -1.39 7.28 12.54
N LEU A 96 -1.91 6.04 12.47
CA LEU A 96 -1.15 4.85 12.82
C LEU A 96 0.08 4.65 11.94
N THR A 97 0.06 5.08 10.69
CA THR A 97 1.21 4.95 9.78
C THR A 97 2.26 6.06 9.97
N ILE A 98 1.83 7.27 10.36
CA ILE A 98 2.74 8.39 10.63
C ILE A 98 3.53 8.16 11.93
N GLN A 99 2.99 7.37 12.85
CA GLN A 99 3.57 7.17 14.17
C GLN A 99 4.96 6.54 14.11
N ARG A 100 5.95 7.26 14.66
CA ARG A 100 7.38 6.92 14.53
C ARG A 100 7.78 5.64 15.27
N ALA A 101 7.01 5.24 16.29
CA ALA A 101 7.25 4.03 17.06
C ALA A 101 6.96 2.74 16.28
N MET A 102 6.29 2.83 15.12
CA MET A 102 5.89 1.66 14.33
C MET A 102 6.71 1.55 13.04
N ASN A 103 7.18 0.35 12.75
CA ASN A 103 7.62 -0.04 11.42
C ASN A 103 6.41 -0.40 10.53
N LEU A 104 6.67 -0.81 9.29
CA LEU A 104 5.61 -1.18 8.34
C LEU A 104 4.71 -2.28 8.90
N GLU A 105 5.29 -3.37 9.40
CA GLU A 105 4.57 -4.55 9.87
C GLU A 105 3.68 -4.23 11.08
N CYS A 106 4.20 -3.46 12.04
CA CYS A 106 3.45 -3.01 13.20
C CYS A 106 2.32 -2.04 12.82
N SER A 107 2.54 -1.16 11.84
CA SER A 107 1.51 -0.26 11.31
C SER A 107 0.37 -1.05 10.63
N LEU A 108 0.71 -2.04 9.79
CA LEU A 108 -0.28 -2.92 9.16
C LEU A 108 -1.06 -3.73 10.20
N TYR A 109 -0.38 -4.24 11.23
CA TYR A 109 -1.03 -4.94 12.33
C TYR A 109 -2.05 -4.04 13.06
N ALA A 110 -1.65 -2.83 13.44
CA ALA A 110 -2.52 -1.86 14.10
C ALA A 110 -3.72 -1.47 13.23
N ILE A 111 -3.52 -1.27 11.93
CA ILE A 111 -4.59 -1.00 10.96
C ILE A 111 -5.57 -2.19 10.89
N GLY A 112 -5.07 -3.43 10.87
CA GLY A 112 -5.93 -4.62 10.89
C GLY A 112 -6.81 -4.69 12.13
N VAL A 113 -6.26 -4.39 13.31
CA VAL A 113 -7.01 -4.33 14.58
C VAL A 113 -8.06 -3.21 14.55
N LEU A 114 -7.69 -2.02 14.07
CA LEU A 114 -8.62 -0.89 13.92
C LEU A 114 -9.79 -1.24 12.99
N LEU A 115 -9.50 -1.86 11.83
CA LEU A 115 -10.50 -2.24 10.85
C LEU A 115 -11.43 -3.35 11.34
N SER A 116 -10.92 -4.29 12.15
CA SER A 116 -11.76 -5.28 12.82
C SER A 116 -12.83 -4.61 13.68
N LYS A 117 -12.42 -3.63 14.51
CA LYS A 117 -13.34 -2.86 15.34
C LYS A 117 -14.31 -2.02 14.51
N ALA A 118 -13.82 -1.36 13.45
CA ALA A 118 -14.65 -0.56 12.56
C ALA A 118 -15.71 -1.39 11.82
N GLN A 119 -15.34 -2.60 11.36
CA GLN A 119 -16.28 -3.52 10.72
C GLN A 119 -17.39 -3.93 11.70
N THR A 120 -17.03 -4.34 12.92
CA THR A 120 -18.02 -4.73 13.94
C THR A 120 -19.00 -3.60 14.26
N LEU A 121 -18.50 -2.37 14.38
CA LEU A 121 -19.31 -1.19 14.65
C LEU A 121 -20.26 -0.88 13.49
N SER A 122 -19.75 -0.90 12.25
CA SER A 122 -20.55 -0.69 11.04
C SER A 122 -21.66 -1.74 10.89
N GLU A 123 -21.37 -3.03 11.15
CA GLU A 123 -22.36 -4.11 11.11
C GLU A 123 -23.45 -3.97 12.18
N GLN A 124 -23.14 -3.34 13.31
CA GLN A 124 -24.10 -3.01 14.37
C GLN A 124 -24.90 -1.73 14.08
N GLY A 125 -24.58 -1.01 12.99
CA GLY A 125 -25.16 0.29 12.67
C GLY A 125 -24.67 1.43 13.57
N ASP A 126 -23.55 1.23 14.29
CA ASP A 126 -22.93 2.22 15.16
C ASP A 126 -21.73 2.87 14.46
N GLU A 127 -21.96 3.92 13.66
CA GLU A 127 -20.90 4.70 13.00
C GLU A 127 -20.33 5.81 13.91
N SER A 128 -20.06 5.50 15.17
CA SER A 128 -19.48 6.45 16.12
C SER A 128 -18.01 6.79 15.79
N CYS A 129 -17.80 7.97 15.21
CA CYS A 129 -16.47 8.49 14.91
C CYS A 129 -15.59 8.62 16.17
N GLU A 130 -16.19 8.89 17.33
CA GLU A 130 -15.50 9.03 18.61
C GLU A 130 -14.89 7.70 19.09
N GLN A 131 -15.63 6.58 18.92
CA GLN A 131 -15.11 5.26 19.28
C GLN A 131 -13.90 4.88 18.42
N ILE A 132 -13.94 5.18 17.12
CA ILE A 132 -12.82 4.94 16.21
C ILE A 132 -11.63 5.84 16.54
N ALA A 133 -11.88 7.13 16.85
CA ALA A 133 -10.83 8.04 17.32
C ALA A 133 -10.13 7.50 18.56
N SER A 134 -10.90 7.12 19.58
CA SER A 134 -10.37 6.59 20.84
C SER A 134 -9.61 5.28 20.62
N MET A 135 -10.08 4.40 19.75
CA MET A 135 -9.37 3.17 19.40
C MET A 135 -8.00 3.47 18.75
N GLY A 136 -7.96 4.42 17.80
CA GLY A 136 -6.71 4.87 17.19
C GLY A 136 -5.71 5.41 18.21
N GLU A 137 -6.17 6.25 19.15
CA GLU A 137 -5.35 6.78 20.25
C GLU A 137 -4.80 5.68 21.17
N GLN A 138 -5.64 4.69 21.52
CA GLN A 138 -5.22 3.55 22.33
C GLN A 138 -4.16 2.71 21.62
N LEU A 139 -4.32 2.44 20.33
CA LEU A 139 -3.33 1.72 19.53
C LEU A 139 -2.00 2.49 19.46
N MET A 140 -2.03 3.81 19.27
CA MET A 140 -0.80 4.63 19.29
C MET A 140 -0.10 4.55 20.65
N LEU A 141 -0.85 4.60 21.76
CA LEU A 141 -0.28 4.45 23.11
C LEU A 141 0.35 3.06 23.31
N LEU A 142 -0.30 2.00 22.83
CA LEU A 142 0.24 0.63 22.89
C LEU A 142 1.49 0.46 22.03
N ALA A 143 1.57 1.17 20.89
CA ALA A 143 2.76 1.21 20.06
C ALA A 143 3.94 1.85 20.80
N ASP A 144 3.72 2.97 21.48
CA ASP A 144 4.76 3.67 22.26
C ASP A 144 5.28 2.82 23.43
N GLN A 145 4.43 1.96 23.97
CA GLN A 145 4.79 0.99 25.02
C GLN A 145 5.39 -0.31 24.46
N ASN A 146 5.60 -0.40 23.13
CA ASN A 146 6.09 -1.59 22.42
C ASN A 146 5.18 -2.84 22.57
N VAL A 147 3.94 -2.66 23.04
CA VAL A 147 2.99 -3.76 23.25
C VAL A 147 2.50 -4.32 21.93
N LEU A 148 2.22 -3.45 20.93
CA LEU A 148 1.79 -3.92 19.60
C LEU A 148 2.87 -4.76 18.92
N GLN A 149 4.14 -4.38 19.04
CA GLN A 149 5.25 -5.15 18.49
C GLN A 149 5.37 -6.54 19.15
N GLN A 150 5.14 -6.62 20.46
CA GLN A 150 5.11 -7.90 21.17
C GLN A 150 3.93 -8.77 20.72
N GLN A 151 2.73 -8.18 20.61
CA GLN A 151 1.54 -8.90 20.16
C GLN A 151 1.69 -9.43 18.74
N LEU A 152 2.26 -8.63 17.84
CA LEU A 152 2.60 -9.06 16.49
C LEU A 152 3.54 -10.28 16.50
N GLY A 153 4.58 -10.26 17.34
CA GLY A 153 5.53 -11.38 17.47
C GLY A 153 4.92 -12.67 18.06
N MET A 154 3.74 -12.61 18.66
CA MET A 154 3.02 -13.76 19.20
C MET A 154 2.02 -14.37 18.22
N LEU A 155 1.81 -13.77 17.04
CA LEU A 155 0.90 -14.31 16.04
C LEU A 155 1.43 -15.66 15.50
N PRO A 156 0.59 -16.70 15.43
CA PRO A 156 1.00 -17.97 14.87
C PRO A 156 1.27 -17.80 13.36
N PRO A 157 2.38 -18.36 12.83
CA PRO A 157 2.62 -18.33 11.40
C PRO A 157 1.58 -19.20 10.68
N ILE A 158 0.88 -18.62 9.71
CA ILE A 158 -0.01 -19.35 8.79
C ILE A 158 0.67 -19.38 7.43
N VAL A 159 1.39 -20.47 7.18
CA VAL A 159 2.28 -20.61 6.01
C VAL A 159 1.47 -20.72 4.72
N GLU A 160 0.31 -21.37 4.78
CA GLU A 160 -0.56 -21.63 3.63
C GLU A 160 -0.97 -20.33 2.92
N SER A 161 -1.38 -19.31 3.68
CA SER A 161 -1.75 -18.00 3.12
C SER A 161 -0.58 -17.31 2.43
N ARG A 162 0.64 -17.43 2.99
CA ARG A 162 1.87 -16.87 2.39
C ARG A 162 2.24 -17.60 1.10
N LEU A 163 2.10 -18.92 1.07
CA LEU A 163 2.32 -19.73 -0.12
C LEU A 163 1.32 -19.39 -1.22
N GLU A 164 0.03 -19.26 -0.90
CA GLU A 164 -0.99 -18.85 -1.87
C GLU A 164 -0.67 -17.46 -2.46
N ALA A 165 -0.31 -16.50 -1.59
CA ALA A 165 0.07 -15.16 -2.03
C ALA A 165 1.31 -15.17 -2.94
N LEU A 166 2.33 -15.98 -2.60
CA LEU A 166 3.53 -16.14 -3.41
C LEU A 166 3.23 -16.82 -4.76
N GLN A 167 2.42 -17.88 -4.77
CA GLN A 167 2.00 -18.56 -6.00
C GLN A 167 1.26 -17.60 -6.93
N GLY A 168 0.36 -16.78 -6.35
CA GLY A 168 -0.39 -15.76 -7.07
C GLY A 168 0.48 -14.71 -7.77
N MET A 169 1.73 -14.49 -7.32
CA MET A 169 2.66 -13.59 -8.01
C MET A 169 3.02 -14.06 -9.42
N GLY A 170 2.84 -15.34 -9.76
CA GLY A 170 3.06 -15.81 -11.12
C GLY A 170 2.09 -15.28 -12.17
N ALA A 171 0.98 -14.65 -11.74
CA ALA A 171 0.07 -13.92 -12.61
C ALA A 171 0.54 -12.49 -12.94
N LEU A 172 1.56 -11.97 -12.25
CA LEU A 172 2.07 -10.62 -12.48
C LEU A 172 2.61 -10.51 -13.91
N ARG A 173 2.18 -9.47 -14.63
CA ARG A 173 2.67 -9.13 -15.98
C ARG A 173 3.29 -7.75 -15.95
N LEU A 174 4.47 -7.67 -15.34
CA LEU A 174 5.16 -6.40 -15.09
C LEU A 174 5.87 -5.89 -16.35
N ASN A 175 5.74 -4.60 -16.64
CA ASN A 175 6.54 -3.95 -17.67
C ASN A 175 7.73 -3.19 -17.06
N LEU A 176 8.73 -3.96 -16.65
CA LEU A 176 9.94 -3.42 -16.01
C LEU A 176 10.77 -2.58 -17.00
N ASN A 177 11.16 -1.38 -16.58
CA ASN A 177 12.08 -0.50 -17.29
C ASN A 177 13.55 -0.88 -16.99
N LEU A 178 13.87 -2.16 -17.24
CA LEU A 178 15.20 -2.72 -16.97
C LEU A 178 15.86 -3.18 -18.27
N PRO A 179 17.20 -3.20 -18.33
CA PRO A 179 17.94 -3.89 -19.38
C PRO A 179 17.52 -5.36 -19.51
N LEU A 180 17.53 -5.90 -20.74
CA LEU A 180 17.14 -7.29 -21.01
C LEU A 180 17.82 -8.35 -20.12
N PRO A 181 19.13 -8.27 -19.82
CA PRO A 181 19.80 -9.25 -18.97
C PRO A 181 19.24 -9.33 -17.54
N GLN A 182 18.64 -8.26 -17.02
CA GLN A 182 18.02 -8.22 -15.69
C GLN A 182 16.51 -8.49 -15.77
N LYS A 183 15.86 -7.97 -16.82
CA LYS A 183 14.42 -8.13 -17.03
C LYS A 183 14.02 -9.59 -17.25
N MET A 184 14.77 -10.33 -18.07
CA MET A 184 14.40 -11.70 -18.46
C MET A 184 14.41 -12.68 -17.27
N PRO A 185 15.47 -12.76 -16.44
CA PRO A 185 15.47 -13.63 -15.25
C PRO A 185 14.34 -13.31 -14.27
N MET A 186 14.08 -12.02 -14.03
CA MET A 186 13.01 -11.57 -13.14
C MET A 186 11.62 -12.05 -13.62
N MET A 187 11.34 -11.89 -14.91
CA MET A 187 10.06 -12.33 -15.51
C MET A 187 9.91 -13.85 -15.53
N LEU A 188 10.99 -14.59 -15.76
CA LEU A 188 10.99 -16.06 -15.70
C LEU A 188 10.70 -16.55 -14.27
N LYS A 189 11.45 -16.04 -13.28
CA LYS A 189 11.24 -16.37 -11.88
C LYS A 189 9.81 -16.09 -11.41
N LEU A 190 9.23 -14.96 -11.84
CA LEU A 190 7.82 -14.66 -11.53
C LEU A 190 6.90 -15.72 -12.13
N SER A 191 7.02 -15.98 -13.43
CA SER A 191 6.16 -16.93 -14.14
C SER A 191 6.22 -18.34 -13.55
N GLU A 192 7.41 -18.77 -13.13
CA GLU A 192 7.64 -20.09 -12.52
C GLU A 192 6.84 -20.30 -11.22
N LEU A 193 6.60 -19.25 -10.43
CA LEU A 193 5.87 -19.36 -9.16
C LEU A 193 4.48 -20.00 -9.32
N SER A 194 3.80 -19.71 -10.44
CA SER A 194 2.45 -20.25 -10.70
C SER A 194 2.39 -21.77 -10.91
N ILE A 195 3.51 -22.38 -11.30
CA ILE A 195 3.59 -23.81 -11.65
C ILE A 195 4.40 -24.63 -10.64
N MET A 196 5.00 -23.99 -9.63
CA MET A 196 5.78 -24.67 -8.60
C MET A 196 4.89 -25.58 -7.74
N GLN A 197 5.41 -26.75 -7.40
CA GLN A 197 4.78 -27.64 -6.43
C GLN A 197 4.88 -27.04 -5.01
N PRO A 198 3.92 -27.32 -4.10
CA PRO A 198 3.87 -26.70 -2.78
C PRO A 198 5.17 -26.81 -1.97
N ALA A 199 5.84 -27.97 -1.97
CA ALA A 199 7.10 -28.15 -1.25
C ALA A 199 8.22 -27.23 -1.78
N ARG A 200 8.34 -27.12 -3.12
CA ARG A 200 9.34 -26.25 -3.75
C ARG A 200 8.99 -24.77 -3.58
N LEU A 201 7.71 -24.43 -3.56
CA LEU A 201 7.25 -23.07 -3.30
C LEU A 201 7.56 -22.65 -1.86
N ALA A 202 7.46 -23.57 -0.89
CA ALA A 202 7.84 -23.32 0.49
C ALA A 202 9.34 -23.09 0.66
N GLU A 203 10.18 -23.90 0.02
CA GLU A 203 11.63 -23.65 -0.05
C GLU A 203 11.91 -22.29 -0.69
N ARG A 204 11.22 -21.96 -1.79
CA ARG A 204 11.38 -20.68 -2.48
C ARG A 204 10.97 -19.49 -1.61
N LEU A 205 9.90 -19.62 -0.84
CA LEU A 205 9.48 -18.60 0.12
C LEU A 205 10.57 -18.35 1.17
N GLN A 206 11.15 -19.41 1.73
CA GLN A 206 12.25 -19.29 2.71
C GLN A 206 13.49 -18.62 2.11
N GLU A 207 13.87 -18.97 0.87
CA GLU A 207 14.97 -18.32 0.15
C GLU A 207 14.72 -16.80 -0.03
N LEU A 208 13.50 -16.42 -0.40
CA LEU A 208 13.13 -15.02 -0.59
C LEU A 208 13.05 -14.27 0.74
N GLU A 209 12.54 -14.89 1.79
CA GLU A 209 12.53 -14.30 3.13
C GLU A 209 13.95 -14.08 3.64
N ALA A 210 14.87 -15.03 3.43
CA ALA A 210 16.27 -14.87 3.76
C ALA A 210 16.94 -13.75 2.96
N ALA A 211 16.68 -13.67 1.65
CA ALA A 211 17.16 -12.58 0.80
C ALA A 211 16.57 -11.22 1.20
N TRP A 212 15.31 -11.17 1.65
CA TRP A 212 14.72 -9.96 2.19
C TRP A 212 15.45 -9.49 3.44
N GLN A 213 15.93 -10.38 4.32
CA GLN A 213 16.67 -9.95 5.52
C GLN A 213 18.02 -9.30 5.24
N THR A 214 18.59 -9.47 4.04
CA THR A 214 19.87 -8.85 3.68
C THR A 214 19.73 -7.43 3.16
N GLN A 215 18.49 -6.96 2.90
CA GLN A 215 18.24 -5.60 2.46
C GLN A 215 18.63 -4.58 3.54
N THR A 216 19.33 -3.51 3.15
CA THR A 216 19.64 -2.38 4.06
C THR A 216 18.84 -1.13 3.74
N LEU A 217 18.40 -0.96 2.49
CA LEU A 217 17.75 0.26 1.99
C LEU A 217 16.56 0.70 2.84
N PHE A 218 15.66 -0.20 3.20
CA PHE A 218 14.46 0.15 3.98
C PHE A 218 14.76 0.29 5.48
N THR A 219 15.90 -0.20 5.94
CA THR A 219 16.36 0.02 7.32
C THR A 219 17.02 1.40 7.44
N GLU A 220 17.80 1.80 6.43
CA GLU A 220 18.44 3.11 6.34
C GLU A 220 17.44 4.22 5.98
N GLN A 221 16.44 3.88 5.16
CA GLN A 221 15.40 4.78 4.65
C GLN A 221 13.99 4.22 4.89
N PRO A 222 13.54 4.13 6.16
CA PRO A 222 12.24 3.55 6.51
C PRO A 222 11.05 4.33 5.95
N HIS A 223 11.26 5.60 5.58
CA HIS A 223 10.22 6.43 4.95
C HIS A 223 9.74 5.86 3.62
N ILE A 224 10.54 5.08 2.89
CA ILE A 224 10.16 4.55 1.57
C ILE A 224 8.92 3.64 1.68
N LEU A 225 8.96 2.64 2.58
CA LEU A 225 7.82 1.75 2.79
C LEU A 225 6.66 2.44 3.51
N ARG A 226 6.96 3.34 4.45
CA ARG A 226 5.95 4.16 5.12
C ARG A 226 5.17 5.02 4.11
N ASN A 227 5.87 5.67 3.18
CA ASN A 227 5.26 6.51 2.15
C ASN A 227 4.45 5.67 1.16
N ALA A 228 4.88 4.45 0.83
CA ALA A 228 4.06 3.53 0.04
C ALA A 228 2.76 3.17 0.76
N LEU A 229 2.80 2.99 2.09
CA LEU A 229 1.60 2.72 2.88
C LEU A 229 0.70 3.95 2.97
N LEU A 230 1.26 5.10 3.32
CA LEU A 230 0.53 6.38 3.33
C LEU A 230 -0.12 6.68 1.97
N TYR A 231 0.59 6.40 0.87
CA TYR A 231 0.03 6.52 -0.47
C TYR A 231 -1.22 5.67 -0.62
N SER A 232 -1.12 4.38 -0.28
CA SER A 232 -2.22 3.43 -0.41
C SER A 232 -3.43 3.86 0.44
N LEU A 233 -3.18 4.42 1.63
CA LEU A 233 -4.22 4.90 2.52
C LEU A 233 -4.88 6.19 2.01
N TYR A 234 -4.08 7.16 1.57
CA TYR A 234 -4.53 8.47 1.14
C TYR A 234 -5.21 8.43 -0.24
N HIS A 235 -4.53 7.83 -1.24
CA HIS A 235 -4.97 7.79 -2.63
C HIS A 235 -6.27 7.00 -2.82
N HIS A 236 -6.47 5.92 -2.06
CA HIS A 236 -7.68 5.10 -2.19
C HIS A 236 -8.78 5.48 -1.19
N VAL A 237 -8.56 6.47 -0.33
CA VAL A 237 -9.43 6.77 0.82
C VAL A 237 -9.75 5.47 1.58
N PHE A 238 -8.68 4.74 1.91
CA PHE A 238 -8.75 3.41 2.51
C PHE A 238 -9.61 3.39 3.79
N PRO A 239 -10.48 2.38 4.01
CA PRO A 239 -10.60 1.09 3.29
C PRO A 239 -11.27 1.15 1.90
N GLY A 240 -11.73 2.32 1.46
CA GLY A 240 -12.36 2.54 0.16
C GLY A 240 -13.75 3.15 0.31
N ILE A 241 -14.15 3.98 -0.65
CA ILE A 241 -15.38 4.79 -0.60
C ILE A 241 -16.64 3.93 -0.43
N ASP A 242 -16.71 2.80 -1.15
CA ASP A 242 -17.86 1.90 -1.17
C ASP A 242 -17.56 0.53 -0.50
N ALA A 243 -16.50 0.46 0.31
CA ALA A 243 -16.08 -0.80 0.91
C ALA A 243 -17.10 -1.28 1.95
N LYS A 244 -17.65 -2.48 1.73
CA LYS A 244 -18.56 -3.17 2.69
C LYS A 244 -17.85 -4.19 3.58
N ASN A 245 -16.72 -4.68 3.11
CA ASN A 245 -15.90 -5.65 3.81
C ASN A 245 -14.50 -5.04 4.00
N TYR A 246 -14.25 -4.50 5.19
CA TYR A 246 -12.96 -3.91 5.54
C TYR A 246 -11.88 -4.98 5.66
N GLY A 247 -12.22 -6.23 5.94
CA GLY A 247 -11.27 -7.33 5.96
C GLY A 247 -10.69 -7.67 4.59
N GLU A 248 -11.52 -7.68 3.54
CA GLU A 248 -11.04 -7.85 2.15
C GLU A 248 -10.18 -6.67 1.72
N SER A 249 -10.56 -5.45 2.11
CA SER A 249 -9.77 -4.24 1.86
C SER A 249 -8.39 -4.34 2.53
N PHE A 250 -8.35 -4.81 3.78
CA PHE A 250 -7.11 -5.06 4.51
C PHE A 250 -6.26 -6.17 3.87
N LEU A 251 -6.88 -7.30 3.51
CA LEU A 251 -6.20 -8.41 2.86
C LEU A 251 -5.55 -7.95 1.54
N ALA A 252 -6.26 -7.17 0.73
CA ALA A 252 -5.71 -6.58 -0.49
C ALA A 252 -4.49 -5.70 -0.19
N LEU A 253 -4.59 -4.81 0.81
CA LEU A 253 -3.49 -3.95 1.24
C LEU A 253 -2.26 -4.76 1.66
N VAL A 254 -2.40 -5.72 2.58
CA VAL A 254 -1.25 -6.51 3.04
C VAL A 254 -0.68 -7.38 1.91
N ARG A 255 -1.53 -7.95 1.05
CA ARG A 255 -1.08 -8.66 -0.16
C ARG A 255 -0.23 -7.76 -1.06
N HIS A 256 -0.55 -6.48 -1.20
CA HIS A 256 0.28 -5.54 -1.96
C HIS A 256 1.68 -5.41 -1.36
N PHE A 257 1.78 -5.21 -0.05
CA PHE A 257 3.08 -5.12 0.63
C PHE A 257 3.85 -6.43 0.60
N PHE A 258 3.19 -7.57 0.78
CA PHE A 258 3.82 -8.88 0.61
C PHE A 258 4.43 -9.03 -0.79
N ARG A 259 3.66 -8.74 -1.84
CA ARG A 259 4.13 -8.82 -3.24
C ARG A 259 5.31 -7.88 -3.50
N LEU A 260 5.25 -6.64 -3.00
CA LEU A 260 6.36 -5.66 -3.13
C LEU A 260 7.64 -6.15 -2.42
N LYS A 261 7.53 -6.66 -1.19
CA LYS A 261 8.67 -7.25 -0.46
C LYS A 261 9.27 -8.42 -1.22
N MET A 262 8.44 -9.32 -1.74
CA MET A 262 8.88 -10.48 -2.51
C MET A 262 9.51 -10.08 -3.85
N LEU A 263 9.03 -9.05 -4.53
CA LEU A 263 9.69 -8.51 -5.74
C LEU A 263 11.10 -7.98 -5.43
N CYS A 264 11.27 -7.25 -4.34
CA CYS A 264 12.58 -6.80 -3.88
C CYS A 264 13.49 -7.98 -3.48
N ALA A 265 12.95 -8.96 -2.77
CA ALA A 265 13.68 -10.17 -2.41
C ALA A 265 14.15 -10.94 -3.66
N MET A 266 13.28 -11.08 -4.67
CA MET A 266 13.63 -11.70 -5.94
C MET A 266 14.77 -10.97 -6.64
N TRP A 267 14.76 -9.63 -6.63
CA TRP A 267 15.87 -8.83 -7.14
C TRP A 267 17.19 -9.14 -6.42
N LEU A 268 17.15 -9.20 -5.08
CA LEU A 268 18.31 -9.50 -4.23
C LEU A 268 18.87 -10.92 -4.42
N THR A 269 18.09 -11.86 -4.98
CA THR A 269 18.63 -13.20 -5.30
C THR A 269 19.65 -13.20 -6.44
N ASP A 270 19.64 -12.19 -7.31
CA ASP A 270 20.59 -12.08 -8.44
C ASP A 270 21.55 -10.89 -8.32
N ASN A 271 21.32 -10.00 -7.36
CA ASN A 271 22.02 -8.72 -7.25
C ASN A 271 22.44 -8.50 -5.80
N GLU A 272 23.64 -7.97 -5.60
CA GLU A 272 24.21 -7.76 -4.26
C GLU A 272 23.42 -6.73 -3.43
N GLN A 273 22.80 -5.73 -4.08
CA GLN A 273 22.11 -4.64 -3.41
C GLN A 273 20.81 -4.23 -4.11
N LEU A 274 19.91 -3.68 -3.29
CA LEU A 274 18.69 -3.01 -3.73
C LEU A 274 18.90 -1.50 -3.62
N THR A 275 18.85 -0.79 -4.74
CA THR A 275 19.00 0.67 -4.79
C THR A 275 17.64 1.37 -4.91
N GLU A 276 17.62 2.68 -4.68
CA GLU A 276 16.43 3.52 -4.89
C GLU A 276 15.88 3.39 -6.33
N GLU A 277 16.75 3.34 -7.33
CA GLU A 277 16.36 3.16 -8.74
C GLU A 277 15.66 1.81 -8.98
N ASN A 278 16.12 0.76 -8.28
CA ASN A 278 15.48 -0.55 -8.35
C ASN A 278 14.09 -0.48 -7.73
N VAL A 279 13.95 0.17 -6.57
CA VAL A 279 12.64 0.37 -5.92
C VAL A 279 11.71 1.15 -6.85
N VAL A 280 12.16 2.25 -7.43
CA VAL A 280 11.35 3.06 -8.37
C VAL A 280 10.87 2.21 -9.55
N THR A 281 11.75 1.40 -10.14
CA THR A 281 11.40 0.54 -11.29
C THR A 281 10.45 -0.59 -10.90
N LEU A 282 10.70 -1.28 -9.79
CA LEU A 282 9.89 -2.41 -9.32
C LEU A 282 8.50 -1.95 -8.88
N PHE A 283 8.44 -0.89 -8.07
CA PHE A 283 7.18 -0.37 -7.52
C PHE A 283 6.34 0.24 -8.63
N SER A 284 6.95 1.03 -9.55
CA SER A 284 6.17 1.61 -10.65
C SER A 284 5.57 0.56 -11.58
N ALA A 285 6.34 -0.48 -11.92
CA ALA A 285 5.81 -1.58 -12.71
C ALA A 285 4.70 -2.35 -11.98
N TYR A 286 4.83 -2.54 -10.66
CA TYR A 286 3.81 -3.17 -9.83
C TYR A 286 2.51 -2.34 -9.79
N PHE A 287 2.59 -1.06 -9.44
CA PHE A 287 1.42 -0.17 -9.38
C PHE A 287 0.78 0.00 -10.76
N ALA A 288 1.56 0.07 -11.84
CA ALA A 288 1.02 0.08 -13.20
C ALA A 288 0.22 -1.19 -13.51
N TRP A 289 0.72 -2.36 -13.12
CA TRP A 289 0.00 -3.63 -13.30
C TRP A 289 -1.25 -3.71 -12.43
N GLN A 290 -1.19 -3.27 -11.18
CA GLN A 290 -2.30 -3.30 -10.22
C GLN A 290 -3.52 -2.53 -10.76
N THR A 291 -3.33 -1.41 -11.47
CA THR A 291 -4.45 -0.68 -12.09
C THR A 291 -5.21 -1.48 -13.15
N THR A 292 -4.62 -2.56 -13.64
CA THR A 292 -5.23 -3.49 -14.61
C THR A 292 -5.75 -4.77 -13.98
N GLU A 293 -5.42 -5.02 -12.69
CA GLU A 293 -5.92 -6.16 -11.94
C GLU A 293 -7.37 -5.88 -11.50
N THR A 294 -8.32 -6.67 -11.97
CA THR A 294 -9.68 -6.64 -11.41
C THR A 294 -9.62 -7.30 -10.04
N ALA A 295 -9.83 -6.53 -8.97
CA ALA A 295 -9.96 -7.08 -7.63
C ALA A 295 -11.11 -8.10 -7.61
N GLN A 296 -10.78 -9.39 -7.44
CA GLN A 296 -11.77 -10.44 -7.25
C GLN A 296 -12.18 -10.43 -5.79
N PHE A 297 -13.25 -9.71 -5.48
CA PHE A 297 -13.92 -9.84 -4.19
C PHE A 297 -14.59 -11.21 -4.12
N ASN A 298 -14.15 -12.04 -3.18
CA ASN A 298 -14.84 -13.28 -2.91
C ASN A 298 -15.99 -13.01 -1.94
N ALA A 299 -17.23 -13.06 -2.45
CA ALA A 299 -18.42 -12.82 -1.64
C ALA A 299 -18.61 -13.85 -0.51
N ASP A 300 -17.92 -15.00 -0.59
CA ASP A 300 -18.00 -16.06 0.41
C ASP A 300 -17.07 -15.82 1.61
N HIS A 301 -16.13 -14.87 1.52
CA HIS A 301 -15.22 -14.56 2.62
C HIS A 301 -15.85 -13.55 3.59
N THR A 302 -15.90 -13.92 4.87
CA THR A 302 -16.27 -12.98 5.93
C THR A 302 -15.15 -11.96 6.15
N ALA A 303 -15.48 -10.82 6.75
CA ALA A 303 -14.48 -9.82 7.12
C ALA A 303 -13.43 -10.40 8.08
N ASP A 304 -13.85 -11.20 9.06
CA ASP A 304 -12.94 -11.86 10.00
C ASP A 304 -11.98 -12.83 9.31
N TYR A 305 -12.47 -13.64 8.37
CA TYR A 305 -11.63 -14.56 7.61
C TYR A 305 -10.56 -13.81 6.79
N SER A 306 -10.98 -12.72 6.15
CA SER A 306 -10.11 -11.90 5.32
C SER A 306 -9.07 -11.15 6.16
N LEU A 307 -9.47 -10.63 7.32
CA LEU A 307 -8.57 -10.00 8.29
C LEU A 307 -7.51 -10.99 8.78
N LEU A 308 -7.93 -12.19 9.20
CA LEU A 308 -7.01 -13.23 9.66
C LEU A 308 -6.01 -13.64 8.56
N THR A 309 -6.51 -13.82 7.33
CA THR A 309 -5.65 -14.11 6.17
C THR A 309 -4.69 -12.97 5.89
N GLY A 310 -5.11 -11.70 6.06
CA GLY A 310 -4.25 -10.54 5.91
C GLY A 310 -3.15 -10.50 6.98
N LEU A 311 -3.52 -10.76 8.24
CA LEU A 311 -2.56 -10.81 9.35
C LEU A 311 -1.49 -11.89 9.17
N ALA A 312 -1.82 -13.01 8.52
CA ALA A 312 -0.87 -14.07 8.20
C ALA A 312 0.25 -13.65 7.21
N LEU A 313 0.01 -12.59 6.44
CA LEU A 313 0.94 -12.11 5.41
C LEU A 313 1.93 -11.05 5.92
N ILE A 314 1.74 -10.57 7.15
CA ILE A 314 2.67 -9.65 7.82
C ILE A 314 3.94 -10.40 8.22
#